data_AF-A0A2R6Q616-F1
#
_entry.id   AF-A0A2R6Q616-F1
#
_cell.length_a   1.000
_cell.length_b   1.000
_cell.length_c   1.000
_cell.angle_alpha   90.00
_cell.angle_beta   90.00
_cell.angle_gamma   90.00
#
_symmetry.space_group_name_H-M   'P 1'
#
loop_
_entity.id
_entity.type
_entity.pdbx_description
1 polymer ?
#
loop_
_entity_poly.entity_id
_entity_poly.type
_entity_poly.pdbx_seq_one_letter_code
_entity_poly.pdbx_strand_id
1 'polypeptide(L)'
;MATAMLLRSLRRRELSSSSLSAYKTLTGNAKSSWATSHLGHKWASLARPFCSKPAGNDVIGIDLGTTNSCVAVMEGKTPKVIENSEGARTTPSVVAFNQKGELLVGTPAKRQAVTNPTNTLFGTKRLIGRRFDDSQTQKEMKMVPYKIVRAPNGDAWVETNGQQYSPSQIGAFVLTKMKETAES
;
A
#
# COMPACT_ATOMS: atom_id res chain seq x y z
N MET A 1 -29.87 19.32 58.42
CA MET A 1 -30.16 17.94 58.92
C MET A 1 -29.34 16.95 58.11
N ALA A 2 -28.73 15.97 58.80
CA ALA A 2 -28.21 14.67 58.34
C ALA A 2 -27.47 14.51 56.98
N THR A 3 -26.22 14.07 57.10
CA THR A 3 -25.26 13.58 56.09
C THR A 3 -25.43 12.11 55.66
N ALA A 4 -25.14 11.80 54.38
CA ALA A 4 -24.67 10.52 53.79
C ALA A 4 -24.32 10.75 52.29
N MET A 5 -23.35 10.17 51.57
CA MET A 5 -22.22 9.23 51.81
C MET A 5 -22.51 7.77 52.21
N LEU A 6 -22.17 6.78 51.34
CA LEU A 6 -20.81 6.21 51.17
C LEU A 6 -20.69 5.23 49.97
N LEU A 7 -19.48 5.15 49.40
CA LEU A 7 -18.82 4.12 48.55
C LEU A 7 -19.55 2.82 48.11
N ARG A 8 -19.24 2.40 46.86
CA ARG A 8 -18.86 1.00 46.54
C ARG A 8 -17.56 0.95 45.74
N SER A 9 -16.53 0.34 46.33
CA SER A 9 -15.22 0.10 45.71
C SER A 9 -14.59 -1.15 46.33
N LEU A 10 -13.93 -1.97 45.49
CA LEU A 10 -13.01 -3.07 45.83
C LEU A 10 -13.50 -4.27 46.68
N ARG A 11 -13.51 -5.46 46.07
CA ARG A 11 -12.67 -6.59 46.54
C ARG A 11 -12.44 -7.67 45.49
N ARG A 12 -11.17 -8.00 45.24
CA ARG A 12 -10.72 -9.30 44.69
C ARG A 12 -10.57 -10.31 45.83
N ARG A 13 -10.64 -11.60 45.49
CA ARG A 13 -9.81 -12.76 45.92
C ARG A 13 -10.67 -14.02 46.05
N GLU A 14 -10.37 -15.03 45.23
CA GLU A 14 -9.65 -16.26 45.59
C GLU A 14 -10.51 -17.25 46.38
N LEU A 15 -10.84 -18.37 45.72
CA LEU A 15 -11.23 -19.62 46.38
C LEU A 15 -10.27 -20.70 45.90
N SER A 16 -9.58 -21.32 46.87
CA SER A 16 -8.70 -22.46 46.68
C SER A 16 -9.31 -23.65 47.41
N SER A 17 -9.49 -24.78 46.72
CA SER A 17 -9.42 -26.11 47.35
C SER A 17 -9.20 -27.22 46.33
N SER A 18 -8.00 -27.83 46.39
CA SER A 18 -7.71 -29.28 46.32
C SER A 18 -8.69 -30.24 45.60
N SER A 19 -8.22 -31.19 44.78
CA SER A 19 -7.33 -32.28 45.23
C SER A 19 -6.83 -33.20 44.07
N LEU A 20 -5.87 -34.10 44.40
CA LEU A 20 -5.42 -35.29 43.64
C LEU A 20 -4.72 -35.01 42.28
N SER A 21 -3.41 -35.19 42.05
CA SER A 21 -2.38 -36.21 42.45
C SER A 21 -2.37 -37.50 41.62
N ALA A 22 -1.16 -37.86 41.13
CA ALA A 22 -0.81 -38.98 40.23
C ALA A 22 -1.43 -38.90 38.81
N TYR A 23 -0.76 -39.24 37.71
CA TYR A 23 0.26 -40.28 37.51
C TYR A 23 1.57 -39.82 36.84
N LYS A 24 2.57 -40.69 36.89
CA LYS A 24 3.97 -40.44 36.54
C LYS A 24 4.47 -41.55 35.60
N THR A 25 5.34 -41.21 34.65
CA THR A 25 6.29 -42.12 33.94
C THR A 25 5.69 -43.12 32.94
N LEU A 26 6.18 -43.10 31.68
CA LEU A 26 7.13 -44.12 31.22
C LEU A 26 7.81 -43.77 29.89
N THR A 27 9.11 -44.03 29.86
CA THR A 27 10.03 -43.88 28.72
C THR A 27 9.99 -45.10 27.81
N GLY A 28 10.06 -44.92 26.50
CA GLY A 28 10.19 -46.01 25.52
C GLY A 28 11.10 -45.62 24.37
N ASN A 29 12.39 -45.96 24.47
CA ASN A 29 13.38 -45.76 23.41
C ASN A 29 13.57 -47.07 22.64
N ALA A 30 13.28 -47.07 21.33
CA ALA A 30 13.50 -48.23 20.47
C ALA A 30 14.08 -47.79 19.12
N LYS A 31 15.33 -48.18 18.86
CA LYS A 31 15.95 -48.06 17.52
C LYS A 31 15.60 -49.31 16.73
N SER A 32 15.15 -49.14 15.49
CA SER A 32 15.33 -50.16 14.45
C SER A 32 16.07 -49.52 13.28
N SER A 33 17.25 -50.04 13.00
CA SER A 33 17.94 -49.84 11.72
C SER A 33 17.66 -51.07 10.88
N TRP A 34 17.29 -50.88 9.61
CA TRP A 34 17.69 -51.73 8.49
C TRP A 34 17.35 -50.98 7.20
N ALA A 35 18.29 -50.98 6.26
CA ALA A 35 18.15 -50.35 4.96
C ALA A 35 18.08 -51.43 3.88
N THR A 36 17.07 -51.36 3.02
CA THR A 36 17.16 -51.89 1.66
C THR A 36 16.24 -51.09 0.75
N SER A 37 16.77 -50.70 -0.40
CA SER A 37 16.13 -49.91 -1.44
C SER A 37 15.05 -50.68 -2.19
N HIS A 38 13.95 -50.03 -2.56
CA HIS A 38 13.26 -50.36 -3.81
C HIS A 38 12.71 -49.12 -4.51
N LEU A 39 12.80 -49.18 -5.84
CA LEU A 39 12.49 -48.14 -6.82
C LEU A 39 11.04 -47.61 -6.69
N GLY A 40 10.89 -46.29 -6.50
CA GLY A 40 9.58 -45.64 -6.42
C GLY A 40 9.65 -44.18 -6.83
N HIS A 41 9.38 -43.88 -8.11
CA HIS A 41 9.37 -42.52 -8.65
C HIS A 41 8.22 -41.68 -8.06
N LYS A 42 8.46 -41.02 -6.93
CA LYS A 42 7.53 -40.05 -6.34
C LYS A 42 7.57 -38.73 -7.12
N TRP A 43 6.81 -38.66 -8.22
CA TRP A 43 6.36 -37.41 -8.83
C TRP A 43 5.31 -36.71 -7.94
N ALA A 44 5.70 -36.36 -6.72
CA ALA A 44 4.86 -35.70 -5.74
C ALA A 44 5.66 -34.62 -4.99
N SER A 45 5.07 -33.43 -4.90
CA SER A 45 5.59 -32.27 -4.17
C SER A 45 6.78 -31.53 -4.79
N LEU A 46 6.58 -30.96 -6.00
CA LEU A 46 7.21 -29.69 -6.37
C LEU A 46 6.47 -28.47 -5.78
N ALA A 47 5.66 -28.68 -4.73
CA ALA A 47 5.05 -27.61 -3.95
C ALA A 47 6.16 -26.91 -3.16
N ARG A 48 6.67 -25.79 -3.71
CA ARG A 48 7.62 -24.93 -3.01
C ARG A 48 7.02 -24.54 -1.65
N PRO A 49 7.72 -24.74 -0.51
CA PRO A 49 7.27 -24.17 0.74
C PRO A 49 7.20 -22.65 0.58
N PHE A 50 6.07 -22.05 0.95
CA PHE A 50 5.86 -20.62 0.80
C PHE A 50 6.94 -19.86 1.59
N CYS A 51 7.61 -18.95 0.90
CA CYS A 51 8.84 -18.27 1.29
C CYS A 51 8.87 -17.79 2.76
N SER A 52 9.85 -18.28 3.54
CA SER A 52 10.35 -17.59 4.73
C SER A 52 11.25 -16.42 4.27
N LYS A 53 10.65 -15.23 4.15
CA LYS A 53 11.16 -14.06 3.42
C LYS A 53 12.63 -13.68 3.72
N PRO A 54 13.42 -13.38 2.69
CA PRO A 54 14.41 -12.31 2.74
C PRO A 54 13.69 -10.95 2.61
N ALA A 55 14.02 -9.99 3.47
CA ALA A 55 13.55 -8.61 3.33
C ALA A 55 14.07 -8.02 2.01
N GLY A 56 13.16 -7.62 1.11
CA GLY A 56 13.49 -7.07 -0.22
C GLY A 56 12.82 -7.75 -1.43
N ASN A 57 12.01 -8.80 -1.23
CA ASN A 57 11.36 -9.56 -2.32
C ASN A 57 9.82 -9.56 -2.30
N ASP A 58 9.19 -8.62 -1.56
CA ASP A 58 7.73 -8.57 -1.48
C ASP A 58 7.11 -7.89 -2.70
N VAL A 59 6.22 -8.60 -3.39
CA VAL A 59 5.44 -8.04 -4.50
C VAL A 59 4.29 -7.22 -3.94
N ILE A 60 4.31 -5.92 -4.20
CA ILE A 60 3.27 -4.97 -3.78
C ILE A 60 2.17 -4.85 -4.86
N GLY A 61 0.92 -4.80 -4.43
CA GLY A 61 -0.22 -4.49 -5.29
C GLY A 61 -0.53 -3.01 -5.22
N ILE A 62 -0.44 -2.28 -6.33
CA ILE A 62 -0.79 -0.86 -6.41
C ILE A 62 -2.01 -0.66 -7.31
N ASP A 63 -3.07 -0.07 -6.78
CA ASP A 63 -4.11 0.57 -7.59
C ASP A 63 -3.70 2.02 -7.88
N LEU A 64 -3.24 2.28 -9.10
CA LEU A 64 -2.99 3.62 -9.60
C LEU A 64 -4.30 4.22 -10.15
N GLY A 65 -5.20 4.66 -9.28
CA GLY A 65 -6.47 5.29 -9.70
C GLY A 65 -6.34 6.70 -10.28
N THR A 66 -7.45 7.25 -10.80
CA THR A 66 -7.48 8.61 -11.42
C THR A 66 -7.52 9.74 -10.38
N THR A 67 -8.09 9.45 -9.21
CA THR A 67 -8.35 10.44 -8.14
C THR A 67 -7.60 10.10 -6.86
N ASN A 68 -7.57 8.82 -6.49
CA ASN A 68 -6.83 8.29 -5.38
C ASN A 68 -6.12 7.00 -5.83
N SER A 69 -5.02 6.67 -5.17
CA SER A 69 -4.25 5.44 -5.34
C SER A 69 -4.11 4.72 -4.00
N CYS A 70 -3.91 3.41 -4.07
CA CYS A 70 -3.87 2.51 -2.92
C CYS A 70 -2.72 1.51 -3.09
N VAL A 71 -2.09 1.10 -1.98
CA VAL A 71 -1.04 0.06 -1.99
C VAL A 71 -1.35 -1.00 -0.94
N ALA A 72 -1.12 -2.26 -1.30
CA ALA A 72 -1.36 -3.42 -0.46
C ALA A 72 -0.23 -4.45 -0.57
N VAL A 73 -0.05 -5.21 0.50
CA VAL A 73 0.90 -6.34 0.61
C VAL A 73 0.18 -7.59 1.09
N MET A 74 0.80 -8.75 0.87
CA MET A 74 0.34 -10.03 1.42
C MET A 74 0.97 -10.28 2.80
N GLU A 75 0.15 -10.23 3.85
CA GLU A 75 0.52 -10.72 5.18
C GLU A 75 0.15 -12.20 5.29
N GLY A 76 1.10 -13.06 4.95
CA GLY A 76 0.88 -14.51 4.86
C GLY A 76 -0.10 -14.86 3.75
N LYS A 77 -1.34 -15.18 4.11
CA LYS A 77 -2.43 -15.49 3.16
C LYS A 77 -3.46 -14.37 3.01
N THR A 78 -3.34 -13.28 3.78
CA THR A 78 -4.33 -12.21 3.84
C THR A 78 -3.79 -10.94 3.16
N PRO A 79 -4.51 -10.33 2.21
CA PRO A 79 -4.13 -9.03 1.67
C PRO A 79 -4.40 -7.92 2.69
N LYS A 80 -3.46 -6.98 2.83
CA LYS A 80 -3.58 -5.82 3.72
C LYS A 80 -3.21 -4.54 2.98
N VAL A 81 -4.12 -3.57 2.99
CA VAL A 81 -3.87 -2.19 2.54
C VAL A 81 -3.02 -1.47 3.58
N ILE A 82 -1.95 -0.82 3.13
CA ILE A 82 -1.00 -0.08 3.97
C ILE A 82 -1.49 1.37 4.16
N GLU A 83 -1.13 1.99 5.28
CA GLU A 83 -1.39 3.41 5.55
C GLU A 83 -0.18 4.24 5.11
N ASN A 84 -0.44 5.36 4.44
CA ASN A 84 0.60 6.29 4.02
C ASN A 84 1.16 7.10 5.20
N SER A 85 2.19 7.92 4.93
CA SER A 85 2.80 8.84 5.90
C SER A 85 1.84 9.87 6.53
N GLU A 86 0.63 10.02 6.00
CA GLU A 86 -0.42 10.88 6.55
C GLU A 86 -1.50 10.11 7.33
N GLY A 87 -1.31 8.80 7.57
CA GLY A 87 -2.25 7.93 8.29
C GLY A 87 -3.49 7.52 7.46
N ALA A 88 -3.44 7.65 6.13
CA ALA A 88 -4.55 7.33 5.24
C ALA A 88 -4.27 6.10 4.39
N ARG A 89 -5.29 5.24 4.22
CA ARG A 89 -5.23 4.01 3.40
C ARG A 89 -5.29 4.25 1.90
N THR A 90 -5.44 5.50 1.47
CA THR A 90 -5.41 5.94 0.07
C THR A 90 -4.73 7.28 -0.05
N THR A 91 -3.90 7.46 -1.07
CA THR A 91 -3.20 8.71 -1.36
C THR A 91 -3.82 9.39 -2.59
N PRO A 92 -4.11 10.69 -2.58
CA PRO A 92 -4.59 11.39 -3.78
C PRO A 92 -3.65 11.22 -4.97
N SER A 93 -4.18 10.94 -6.15
CA SER A 93 -3.43 10.84 -7.41
C SER A 93 -3.17 12.25 -7.98
N VAL A 94 -2.53 13.07 -7.15
CA VAL A 94 -2.27 14.49 -7.37
C VAL A 94 -0.78 14.73 -7.19
N VAL A 95 -0.18 15.38 -8.17
CA VAL A 95 1.24 15.77 -8.19
C VAL A 95 1.29 17.27 -8.39
N ALA A 96 2.17 17.98 -7.69
CA ALA A 96 2.31 19.41 -7.88
C ALA A 96 3.75 19.87 -7.69
N PHE A 97 4.14 20.89 -8.45
CA PHE A 97 5.44 21.54 -8.30
C PHE A 97 5.24 22.88 -7.61
N ASN A 98 5.97 23.11 -6.51
CA ASN A 98 5.92 24.42 -5.83
C ASN A 98 6.78 25.46 -6.58
N GLN A 99 6.72 26.72 -6.15
CA GLN A 99 7.48 27.83 -6.78
C GLN A 99 9.01 27.67 -6.68
N LYS A 100 9.50 26.81 -5.78
CA LYS A 100 10.94 26.48 -5.62
C LYS A 100 11.36 25.28 -6.48
N GLY A 101 10.45 24.69 -7.26
CA GLY A 101 10.69 23.48 -8.06
C GLY A 101 10.58 22.17 -7.29
N GLU A 102 10.16 22.20 -6.02
CA GLU A 102 10.00 21.00 -5.18
C GLU A 102 8.78 20.18 -5.62
N LEU A 103 8.95 18.86 -5.69
CA LEU A 103 7.90 17.91 -6.01
C LEU A 103 7.06 17.58 -4.78
N LEU A 104 5.75 17.83 -4.85
CA LEU A 104 4.76 17.41 -3.87
C LEU A 104 3.85 16.34 -4.49
N VAL A 105 3.54 15.28 -3.74
CA VAL A 105 2.68 14.17 -4.17
C VAL A 105 1.64 13.88 -3.09
N GLY A 106 0.40 13.56 -3.48
CA GLY A 106 -0.62 13.12 -2.54
C GLY A 106 -1.30 14.25 -1.77
N THR A 107 -1.44 14.08 -0.46
CA THR A 107 -2.16 15.02 0.43
C THR A 107 -1.55 16.44 0.41
N PRO A 108 -0.21 16.63 0.48
CA PRO A 108 0.42 17.95 0.34
C PRO A 108 0.09 18.63 -0.99
N ALA A 109 0.15 17.92 -2.11
CA ALA A 109 -0.16 18.46 -3.44
C ALA A 109 -1.64 18.88 -3.53
N LYS A 110 -2.56 18.03 -3.05
CA LYS A 110 -4.00 18.31 -3.03
C LYS A 110 -4.35 19.56 -2.19
N ARG A 111 -3.65 19.81 -1.08
CA ARG A 111 -3.89 20.98 -0.21
C ARG A 111 -3.62 22.32 -0.91
N GLN A 112 -2.60 22.41 -1.77
CA GLN A 112 -2.29 23.63 -2.51
C GLN A 112 -3.00 23.77 -3.87
N ALA A 113 -3.85 22.81 -4.27
CA ALA A 113 -4.45 22.78 -5.61
C ALA A 113 -5.27 24.04 -5.97
N VAL A 114 -5.83 24.72 -4.95
CA VAL A 114 -6.62 25.95 -5.13
C VAL A 114 -5.73 27.18 -5.31
N THR A 115 -4.57 27.24 -4.63
CA THR A 115 -3.65 28.39 -4.67
C THR A 115 -2.57 28.26 -5.75
N ASN A 116 -2.31 27.04 -6.23
CA ASN A 116 -1.35 26.74 -7.29
C ASN A 116 -1.99 25.83 -8.36
N PRO A 117 -3.08 26.26 -9.03
CA PRO A 117 -3.88 25.38 -9.88
C PRO A 117 -3.17 24.99 -11.19
N THR A 118 -2.36 25.88 -11.76
CA THR A 118 -1.66 25.64 -13.04
C THR A 118 -0.51 24.64 -12.94
N ASN A 119 0.13 24.52 -11.76
CA ASN A 119 1.20 23.55 -11.50
C ASN A 119 0.76 22.38 -10.60
N THR A 120 -0.55 22.21 -10.37
CA THR A 120 -1.12 21.05 -9.67
C THR A 120 -1.84 20.13 -10.65
N LEU A 121 -1.21 19.00 -10.92
CA LEU A 121 -1.62 17.98 -11.87
C LEU A 121 -2.49 16.93 -11.19
N PHE A 122 -3.70 16.72 -11.70
CA PHE A 122 -4.65 15.73 -11.23
C PHE A 122 -5.43 15.14 -12.42
N GLY A 123 -5.95 13.92 -12.27
CA GLY A 123 -6.71 13.26 -13.35
C GLY A 123 -5.87 12.82 -14.55
N THR A 124 -4.53 12.96 -14.50
CA THR A 124 -3.60 12.67 -15.60
C THR A 124 -3.68 11.24 -16.12
N LYS A 125 -4.20 10.28 -15.34
CA LYS A 125 -4.56 8.92 -15.81
C LYS A 125 -5.49 8.94 -17.03
N ARG A 126 -6.31 9.98 -17.20
CA ARG A 126 -7.18 10.17 -18.38
C ARG A 126 -6.39 10.42 -19.67
N LEU A 127 -5.16 10.93 -19.56
CA LEU A 127 -4.28 11.32 -20.68
C LEU A 127 -3.25 10.22 -21.04
N ILE A 128 -3.01 9.24 -20.16
CA ILE A 128 -2.07 8.14 -20.41
C ILE A 128 -2.47 7.40 -21.68
N GLY A 129 -1.53 7.30 -22.63
CA GLY A 129 -1.73 6.61 -23.91
C GLY A 129 -2.64 7.33 -24.91
N ARG A 130 -3.00 8.60 -24.68
CA ARG A 130 -3.81 9.40 -25.61
C ARG A 130 -2.97 10.36 -26.45
N ARG A 131 -3.41 10.57 -27.68
CA ARG A 131 -2.91 11.66 -28.55
C ARG A 131 -3.47 13.01 -28.14
N PHE A 132 -2.73 14.06 -28.47
CA PHE A 132 -3.14 15.44 -28.24
C PHE A 132 -4.47 15.77 -28.94
N ASP A 133 -4.67 15.28 -30.16
CA ASP A 133 -5.87 15.54 -30.97
C ASP A 133 -7.10 14.69 -30.62
N ASP A 134 -7.00 13.76 -29.66
CA ASP A 134 -8.15 12.96 -29.27
C ASP A 134 -9.25 13.83 -28.66
N SER A 135 -10.49 13.62 -29.11
CA SER A 135 -11.72 14.22 -28.60
C SER A 135 -11.80 14.26 -27.07
N GLN A 136 -11.37 13.20 -26.38
CA GLN A 136 -11.37 13.14 -24.93
C GLN A 136 -10.26 14.00 -24.31
N THR A 137 -9.07 14.07 -24.91
CA THR A 137 -8.00 15.00 -24.53
C THR A 137 -8.46 16.45 -24.69
N GLN A 138 -9.07 16.79 -25.83
CA GLN A 138 -9.60 18.13 -26.12
C GLN A 138 -10.74 18.54 -25.19
N LYS A 139 -11.51 17.57 -24.67
CA LYS A 139 -12.49 17.80 -23.60
C LYS A 139 -11.83 18.03 -22.25
N GLU A 140 -10.85 17.21 -21.88
CA GLU A 140 -10.11 17.36 -20.61
C GLU A 140 -9.39 18.72 -20.52
N MET A 141 -8.78 19.16 -21.62
CA MET A 141 -8.09 20.45 -21.76
C MET A 141 -8.99 21.68 -21.52
N LYS A 142 -10.32 21.53 -21.56
CA LYS A 142 -11.29 22.58 -21.21
C LYS A 142 -11.78 22.52 -19.76
N MET A 143 -11.47 21.45 -19.04
CA MET A 143 -11.94 21.18 -17.67
C MET A 143 -10.83 21.31 -16.62
N VAL A 144 -9.56 21.14 -17.02
CA VAL A 144 -8.40 21.22 -16.10
C VAL A 144 -7.72 22.60 -16.16
N PRO A 145 -7.17 23.10 -15.04
CA PRO A 145 -6.49 24.39 -14.99
C PRO A 145 -5.02 24.36 -15.43
N TYR A 146 -4.41 23.17 -15.50
CA TYR A 146 -3.04 22.98 -15.96
C TYR A 146 -2.98 22.84 -17.49
N LYS A 147 -1.81 23.14 -18.07
CA LYS A 147 -1.64 23.14 -19.53
C LYS A 147 -1.41 21.72 -20.05
N ILE A 148 -2.22 21.28 -21.00
CA ILE A 148 -1.98 20.08 -21.82
C ILE A 148 -1.30 20.53 -23.12
N VAL A 149 -0.26 19.82 -23.55
CA VAL A 149 0.58 20.17 -24.70
C VAL A 149 0.79 18.98 -25.63
N ARG A 150 1.08 19.25 -26.91
CA ARG A 150 1.43 18.23 -27.89
C ARG A 150 2.91 17.88 -27.75
N ALA A 151 3.23 16.63 -27.46
CA ALA A 151 4.59 16.10 -27.48
C ALA A 151 5.12 15.92 -28.92
N PRO A 152 6.44 15.81 -29.13
CA PRO A 152 7.03 15.62 -30.48
C PRO A 152 6.49 14.40 -31.25
N ASN A 153 6.03 13.36 -30.55
CA ASN A 153 5.43 12.16 -31.14
C ASN A 153 3.90 12.27 -31.37
N GLY A 154 3.28 13.40 -31.02
CA GLY A 154 1.85 13.65 -31.12
C GLY A 154 1.02 13.29 -29.87
N ASP A 155 1.65 12.78 -28.81
CA ASP A 155 0.96 12.42 -27.56
C ASP A 155 0.53 13.64 -26.73
N ALA A 156 -0.46 13.44 -25.87
CA ALA A 156 -0.90 14.44 -24.89
C ALA A 156 0.04 14.44 -23.67
N TRP A 157 0.85 15.48 -23.53
CA TRP A 157 1.70 15.72 -22.36
C TRP A 157 1.14 16.88 -21.52
N VAL A 158 1.71 17.10 -20.34
CA VAL A 158 1.35 18.23 -19.45
C VAL A 158 2.57 19.13 -19.24
N GLU A 159 2.34 20.41 -19.02
CA GLU A 159 3.40 21.40 -18.79
C GLU A 159 3.17 22.14 -17.46
N THR A 160 4.23 22.24 -16.65
CA THR A 160 4.26 22.98 -15.38
C THR A 160 5.59 23.71 -15.25
N ASN A 161 5.60 24.97 -14.80
CA ASN A 161 6.81 25.78 -14.69
C ASN A 161 7.72 25.76 -15.95
N GLY A 162 7.11 25.69 -17.15
CA GLY A 162 7.82 25.62 -18.43
C GLY A 162 8.47 24.26 -18.76
N GLN A 163 8.37 23.26 -17.89
CA GLN A 163 8.83 21.90 -18.11
C GLN A 163 7.68 20.99 -18.55
N GLN A 164 7.93 20.13 -19.54
CA GLN A 164 6.94 19.19 -20.07
C GLN A 164 7.16 17.79 -19.51
N TYR A 165 6.06 17.11 -19.16
CA TYR A 165 6.05 15.76 -18.61
C TYR A 165 5.04 14.89 -19.35
N SER A 166 5.42 13.66 -19.66
CA SER A 166 4.47 12.64 -20.09
C SER A 166 3.51 12.27 -18.94
N PRO A 167 2.26 11.88 -19.22
CA PRO A 167 1.33 11.41 -18.19
C PRO A 167 1.88 10.21 -17.40
N SER A 168 2.72 9.39 -18.04
CA SER A 168 3.42 8.26 -17.41
C SER A 168 4.46 8.70 -16.38
N GLN A 169 5.20 9.79 -16.60
CA GLN A 169 6.11 10.36 -15.58
C GLN A 169 5.32 10.90 -14.39
N ILE A 170 4.17 11.53 -14.61
CA ILE A 170 3.30 11.99 -13.52
C ILE A 170 2.74 10.81 -12.72
N GLY A 171 2.34 9.73 -13.41
CA GLY A 171 1.99 8.46 -12.78
C GLY A 171 3.16 7.86 -11.97
N ALA A 172 4.38 7.94 -12.49
CA ALA A 172 5.57 7.44 -11.80
C ALA A 172 5.84 8.16 -10.47
N PHE A 173 5.62 9.47 -10.35
CA PHE A 173 5.74 10.17 -9.06
C PHE A 173 4.73 9.65 -8.02
N VAL A 174 3.50 9.33 -8.44
CA VAL A 174 2.50 8.68 -7.56
C VAL A 174 2.94 7.27 -7.18
N LEU A 175 3.43 6.47 -8.14
CA LEU A 175 3.95 5.12 -7.90
C LEU A 175 5.16 5.12 -6.96
N THR A 176 6.07 6.09 -7.05
CA THR A 176 7.19 6.26 -6.11
C THR A 176 6.68 6.45 -4.69
N LYS A 177 5.67 7.31 -4.47
CA LYS A 177 5.05 7.49 -3.15
C LYS A 177 4.37 6.20 -2.64
N MET A 178 3.80 5.39 -3.53
CA MET A 178 3.21 4.09 -3.18
C MET A 178 4.29 3.05 -2.81
N LYS A 179 5.44 3.08 -3.48
CA LYS A 179 6.61 2.28 -3.13
C LYS A 179 7.16 2.65 -1.76
N GLU A 180 7.41 3.95 -1.52
CA GLU A 180 7.85 4.47 -0.21
C GLU A 180 6.92 4.02 0.93
N THR A 181 5.61 4.09 0.70
CA THR A 181 4.58 3.66 1.67
C THR A 181 4.62 2.15 1.96
N ALA A 182 5.17 1.34 1.06
CA ALA A 182 5.32 -0.11 1.26
C ALA A 182 6.72 -0.52 1.75
N GLU A 183 7.69 0.40 1.75
CA GLU A 183 9.05 0.21 2.26
C GLU A 183 9.24 0.71 3.70
N SER A 184 8.27 1.47 4.24
CA SER A 184 8.20 2.00 5.61
C SER A 184 7.54 1.04 6.60
#